data_AF-A0A937N5V0-F1
#
_entry.id   AF-A0A937N5V0-F1
#
_cell.length_a   1.000
_cell.length_b   1.000
_cell.length_c   1.000
_cell.angle_alpha   90.00
_cell.angle_beta   90.00
_cell.angle_gamma   90.00
#
_symmetry.space_group_name_H-M   'P 1'
#
loop_
_entity.id
_entity.type
_entity.pdbx_description
1 polymer ?
#
loop_
_entity_poly.entity_id
_entity_poly.type
_entity_poly.pdbx_seq_one_letter_code
_entity_poly.pdbx_strand_id
1 'polypeptide(L)'
;MNASRCDQLDDYFAGWLSETEASDFEAHLADCAVCRRQLDQQRRIDGLLAQAAGRLEPVPHGLVDRLESQIRCFSRRRTVRTAWGLSAAAAMVLLVGVWLHIRRPEGPQPAPKRQDEPMIVQQDVRPPAQDASDAEPLVQVRPSDPSAAILITEQTQNPNVTIVWFHPTVKPARRPNGADTN
;
A
#
# COMPACT_ATOMS: atom_id res chain seq x y z
N MET A 1 -13.71 33.41 0.24
CA MET A 1 -12.34 32.97 0.60
C MET A 1 -12.48 31.75 1.51
N ASN A 2 -12.41 30.55 0.94
CA ASN A 2 -12.59 29.30 1.69
C ASN A 2 -11.22 28.74 2.04
N ALA A 3 -10.70 29.05 3.23
CA ALA A 3 -9.38 28.60 3.70
C ALA A 3 -9.20 27.07 3.56
N SER A 4 -10.25 26.31 3.86
CA SER A 4 -10.26 24.84 3.71
C SER A 4 -9.98 24.35 2.29
N ARG A 5 -10.29 25.12 1.24
CA ARG A 5 -9.93 24.72 -0.13
C ARG A 5 -8.47 25.01 -0.45
N CYS A 6 -7.88 26.06 0.13
CA CYS A 6 -6.45 26.30 -0.05
C CYS A 6 -5.60 25.16 0.54
N ASP A 7 -6.08 24.51 1.61
CA ASP A 7 -5.39 23.40 2.28
C ASP A 7 -5.34 22.12 1.43
N GLN A 8 -6.21 21.99 0.41
CA GLN A 8 -6.25 20.84 -0.50
C GLN A 8 -5.22 20.93 -1.65
N LEU A 9 -4.38 21.98 -1.68
CA LEU A 9 -3.42 22.18 -2.76
C LEU A 9 -2.40 21.03 -2.87
N ASP A 10 -1.90 20.55 -1.72
CA ASP A 10 -0.92 19.45 -1.71
C ASP A 10 -1.56 18.12 -2.15
N ASP A 11 -2.81 17.87 -1.75
CA ASP A 11 -3.58 16.70 -2.18
C ASP A 11 -3.89 16.75 -3.70
N TYR A 12 -4.15 17.96 -4.24
CA TYR A 12 -4.30 18.17 -5.67
C TYR A 12 -2.99 17.88 -6.42
N PHE A 13 -1.84 18.32 -5.92
CA PHE A 13 -0.53 17.98 -6.50
C PHE A 13 -0.22 16.49 -6.46
N ALA A 14 -0.59 15.81 -5.37
CA ALA A 14 -0.39 14.38 -5.21
C ALA A 14 -1.37 13.53 -6.04
N GLY A 15 -2.43 14.13 -6.60
CA GLY A 15 -3.50 13.43 -7.31
C GLY A 15 -4.35 12.56 -6.38
N TRP A 16 -4.48 12.94 -5.11
CA TRP A 16 -5.21 12.19 -4.09
C TRP A 16 -6.68 12.58 -3.97
N LEU A 17 -7.05 13.71 -4.58
CA LEU A 17 -8.44 14.16 -4.64
C LEU A 17 -9.26 13.26 -5.55
N SER A 18 -10.48 12.96 -5.13
CA SER A 18 -11.48 12.34 -6.02
C SER A 18 -11.82 13.28 -7.17
N GLU A 19 -12.42 12.74 -8.24
CA GLU A 19 -12.75 13.51 -9.44
C GLU A 19 -13.67 14.71 -9.15
N THR A 20 -14.62 14.55 -8.22
CA THR A 20 -15.50 15.63 -7.78
C THR A 20 -14.75 16.71 -7.01
N GLU A 21 -13.87 16.31 -6.08
CA GLU A 21 -13.07 17.23 -5.27
C GLU A 21 -12.07 18.00 -6.13
N ALA A 22 -11.46 17.33 -7.12
CA ALA A 22 -10.58 17.96 -8.08
C ALA A 22 -11.32 19.03 -8.90
N SER A 23 -12.53 18.74 -9.39
CA SER A 23 -13.33 19.72 -10.14
C SER A 23 -13.71 20.95 -9.28
N ASP A 24 -14.04 20.72 -8.01
CA ASP A 24 -14.37 21.78 -7.05
C ASP A 24 -13.15 22.64 -6.70
N PHE A 25 -11.97 22.01 -6.61
CA PHE A 25 -10.71 22.70 -6.41
C PHE A 25 -10.32 23.52 -7.65
N GLU A 26 -10.53 22.99 -8.86
CA GLU A 26 -10.31 23.74 -10.11
C GLU A 26 -11.23 24.95 -10.24
N ALA A 27 -12.49 24.85 -9.82
CA ALA A 27 -13.36 26.01 -9.69
C ALA A 27 -12.80 27.05 -8.69
N HIS A 28 -12.23 26.60 -7.58
CA HIS A 28 -11.59 27.50 -6.61
C HIS A 28 -10.34 28.21 -7.19
N LEU A 29 -9.58 27.57 -8.08
CA LEU A 29 -8.44 28.19 -8.76
C LEU A 29 -8.87 29.40 -9.61
N ALA A 30 -10.11 29.49 -10.09
CA ALA A 30 -10.61 30.66 -10.81
C ALA A 30 -10.66 31.93 -9.94
N ASP A 31 -10.85 31.77 -8.63
CA ASP A 31 -11.01 32.88 -7.69
C ASP A 31 -9.77 33.11 -6.80
N CYS A 32 -8.91 32.11 -6.63
CA CYS A 32 -7.77 32.18 -5.73
C CYS A 32 -6.43 32.40 -6.45
N ALA A 33 -5.96 33.65 -6.47
CA ALA A 33 -4.67 34.01 -7.06
C ALA A 33 -3.45 33.42 -6.31
N VAL A 34 -3.58 33.00 -5.05
CA VAL A 34 -2.50 32.38 -4.28
C VAL A 34 -2.27 30.95 -4.77
N CYS A 35 -3.31 30.12 -4.78
CA CYS A 35 -3.24 28.74 -5.24
C CYS A 35 -2.83 28.66 -6.72
N ARG A 36 -3.32 29.58 -7.59
CA ARG A 36 -2.85 29.66 -8.98
C ARG A 36 -1.34 29.88 -9.08
N ARG A 37 -0.79 30.83 -8.33
CA ARG A 37 0.65 31.12 -8.37
C ARG A 37 1.48 29.93 -7.92
N GLN A 38 1.04 29.22 -6.88
CA GLN A 38 1.73 28.01 -6.41
C GLN A 38 1.68 26.89 -7.45
N LEU A 39 0.52 26.67 -8.07
CA LEU A 39 0.33 25.71 -9.16
C LEU A 39 1.22 26.03 -10.37
N ASP A 40 1.28 27.30 -10.77
CA ASP A 40 2.14 27.75 -11.89
C ASP A 40 3.63 27.59 -11.56
N GLN A 41 4.03 27.87 -10.32
CA GLN A 41 5.40 27.64 -9.85
C GLN A 41 5.76 26.16 -9.92
N GLN A 42 4.87 25.28 -9.45
CA GLN A 42 5.09 23.83 -9.49
C GLN A 42 5.21 23.34 -10.95
N ARG A 43 4.27 23.72 -11.82
CA ARG A 43 4.31 23.40 -13.26
C ARG A 43 5.59 23.87 -13.94
N ARG A 44 6.12 25.03 -13.53
CA ARG A 44 7.40 25.53 -14.03
C ARG A 44 8.57 24.64 -13.61
N ILE A 45 8.60 24.19 -12.35
CA ILE A 45 9.63 23.25 -11.86
C ILE A 45 9.53 21.93 -12.62
N ASP A 46 8.33 21.37 -12.74
CA ASP A 46 8.09 20.13 -13.49
C ASP A 46 8.52 20.24 -14.95
N GLY A 47 8.25 21.38 -15.59
CA GLY A 47 8.72 21.67 -16.95
C GLY A 47 10.24 21.71 -17.08
N LEU A 48 10.94 22.30 -16.10
CA LEU A 48 12.41 22.31 -16.07
C LEU A 48 12.97 20.90 -15.86
N LEU A 49 12.35 20.11 -14.96
CA LEU A 49 12.73 18.72 -14.73
C LEU A 49 12.51 17.86 -15.96
N ALA A 50 11.38 18.02 -16.66
CA ALA A 50 11.10 17.31 -17.91
C ALA A 50 12.10 17.67 -19.00
N GLN A 51 12.48 18.95 -19.13
CA GLN A 51 13.52 19.38 -20.06
C GLN A 51 14.88 18.80 -19.72
N ALA A 52 15.25 18.75 -18.43
CA ALA A 52 16.49 18.14 -17.99
C ALA A 52 16.49 16.63 -18.27
N ALA A 53 15.40 15.93 -17.92
CA ALA A 53 15.22 14.50 -18.16
C ALA A 53 15.28 14.15 -19.65
N GLY A 54 14.74 15.01 -20.54
CA GLY A 54 14.84 14.82 -21.99
C GLY A 54 16.27 14.95 -22.55
N ARG A 55 17.21 15.54 -21.80
CA ARG A 55 18.64 15.60 -22.14
C ARG A 55 19.44 14.41 -21.60
N LEU A 56 18.87 13.62 -20.69
CA LEU A 56 19.48 12.38 -20.24
C LEU A 56 19.34 11.31 -21.34
N GLU A 57 20.13 10.24 -21.22
CA GLU A 57 20.11 9.10 -22.16
C GLU A 57 18.66 8.67 -22.44
N PRO A 58 18.25 8.58 -23.72
CA PRO A 58 16.88 8.23 -24.06
C PRO A 58 16.50 6.86 -23.49
N VAL A 59 15.23 6.73 -23.08
CA VAL A 59 14.68 5.45 -22.66
C VAL A 59 14.89 4.44 -23.79
N PRO A 60 15.47 3.25 -23.51
CA PRO A 60 15.73 2.25 -24.55
C PRO A 60 14.46 1.93 -25.34
N HIS A 61 14.58 1.90 -26.67
CA HIS A 61 13.48 1.52 -27.55
C HIS A 61 12.91 0.15 -27.15
N GLY A 62 11.58 0.06 -27.11
CA GLY A 62 10.86 -1.17 -26.74
C GLY A 62 10.82 -1.48 -25.25
N LEU A 63 11.22 -0.56 -24.36
CA LEU A 63 11.00 -0.72 -22.91
C LEU A 63 9.51 -0.64 -22.57
N VAL A 64 8.80 0.34 -23.14
CA VAL A 64 7.34 0.49 -22.97
C VAL A 64 6.61 -0.74 -23.50
N ASP A 65 6.94 -1.20 -24.71
CA ASP A 65 6.33 -2.41 -25.29
C ASP A 65 6.59 -3.67 -24.44
N ARG A 66 7.78 -3.80 -23.85
CA ARG A 66 8.11 -4.89 -22.92
C ARG A 66 7.30 -4.79 -21.63
N LEU A 67 7.13 -3.59 -21.08
CA LEU A 67 6.30 -3.37 -19.89
C LEU A 67 4.82 -3.65 -20.17
N GLU A 68 4.28 -3.13 -21.27
CA GLU A 68 2.89 -3.37 -21.67
C GLU A 68 2.61 -4.85 -21.92
N SER A 69 3.50 -5.53 -22.65
CA SER A 69 3.36 -6.97 -22.90
C SER A 69 3.44 -7.78 -21.61
N GLN A 70 4.30 -7.39 -20.67
CA GLN A 70 4.40 -8.01 -19.35
C GLN A 70 3.10 -7.82 -18.56
N ILE A 71 2.58 -6.60 -18.47
CA ILE A 71 1.31 -6.26 -17.78
C ILE A 71 0.14 -7.04 -18.39
N ARG A 72 0.01 -7.05 -19.72
CA ARG A 72 -1.03 -7.80 -20.44
C ARG A 72 -0.93 -9.30 -20.21
N CYS A 73 0.28 -9.84 -20.14
CA CYS A 73 0.49 -11.25 -19.86
C CYS A 73 0.02 -11.63 -18.44
N PHE A 74 0.32 -10.79 -17.45
CA PHE A 74 -0.14 -10.98 -16.07
C PHE A 74 -1.67 -10.90 -15.95
N SER A 75 -2.30 -9.89 -16.55
CA SER A 75 -3.76 -9.75 -16.49
C SER A 75 -4.48 -10.90 -17.20
N ARG A 76 -4.01 -11.30 -18.38
CA ARG A 76 -4.60 -12.40 -19.17
C ARG A 76 -4.47 -13.75 -18.46
N ARG A 77 -3.33 -14.04 -17.83
CA ARG A 77 -3.16 -15.28 -17.05
C ARG A 77 -4.11 -15.32 -15.86
N ARG A 78 -4.34 -14.18 -15.20
CA ARG A 78 -5.26 -14.07 -14.06
C ARG A 78 -6.70 -14.31 -14.51
N THR A 79 -7.16 -13.65 -15.58
CA THR A 79 -8.53 -13.80 -16.09
C THR A 79 -8.82 -15.20 -16.63
N VAL A 80 -7.88 -15.82 -17.34
CA VAL A 80 -8.04 -17.20 -17.85
C VAL A 80 -8.09 -18.20 -16.70
N ARG A 81 -7.23 -18.06 -15.68
CA ARG A 81 -7.25 -18.94 -14.49
C ARG A 81 -8.53 -18.76 -13.67
N THR A 82 -9.02 -17.55 -13.49
CA THR A 82 -10.29 -17.31 -12.79
C THR A 82 -11.47 -17.84 -13.60
N ALA A 83 -11.48 -17.67 -14.93
CA ALA A 83 -12.52 -18.23 -15.78
C ALA A 83 -12.55 -19.77 -15.72
N TRP A 84 -11.38 -20.42 -15.78
CA TRP A 84 -11.28 -21.88 -15.68
C TRP A 84 -11.65 -22.38 -14.28
N GLY A 85 -11.26 -21.65 -13.22
CA GLY A 85 -11.65 -21.96 -11.85
C GLY A 85 -13.16 -21.85 -11.62
N LEU A 86 -13.80 -20.79 -12.14
CA LEU A 86 -15.25 -20.60 -12.04
C LEU A 86 -16.02 -21.68 -12.82
N SER A 87 -15.58 -22.03 -14.03
CA SER A 87 -16.20 -23.12 -14.81
C SER A 87 -16.08 -24.47 -14.11
N ALA A 88 -14.93 -24.78 -13.51
CA ALA A 88 -14.73 -26.02 -12.76
C ALA A 88 -15.61 -26.08 -11.50
N ALA A 89 -15.72 -24.97 -10.76
CA ALA A 89 -16.59 -24.87 -9.59
C ALA A 89 -18.08 -25.01 -9.97
N ALA A 90 -18.53 -24.33 -11.03
CA ALA A 90 -19.91 -24.43 -11.51
C ALA A 90 -20.25 -25.86 -11.98
N ALA A 91 -19.34 -26.53 -12.69
CA ALA A 91 -19.51 -27.92 -13.09
C ALA A 91 -19.60 -28.86 -11.88
N MET A 92 -18.76 -28.66 -10.84
CA MET A 92 -18.86 -29.43 -9.59
C MET A 92 -20.20 -29.22 -8.88
N VAL A 93 -20.68 -27.98 -8.78
CA VAL A 93 -21.99 -27.69 -8.16
C VAL A 93 -23.12 -28.35 -8.94
N LEU A 94 -23.09 -28.32 -10.28
CA LEU A 94 -24.09 -29.01 -11.10
C LEU A 94 -24.01 -30.53 -10.93
N LEU A 95 -22.82 -31.13 -10.94
CA LEU A 95 -22.65 -32.57 -10.73
C LEU A 95 -23.13 -33.01 -9.35
N VAL A 96 -22.76 -32.28 -8.29
CA VAL A 96 -23.19 -32.57 -6.92
C VAL A 96 -24.70 -32.34 -6.76
N GLY A 97 -25.24 -31.27 -7.34
CA GLY A 97 -26.66 -30.97 -7.31
C GLY A 97 -27.50 -32.03 -8.03
N VAL A 98 -27.09 -32.43 -9.22
CA VAL A 98 -27.74 -33.52 -10.00
C VAL A 98 -27.60 -34.85 -9.28
N TRP A 99 -26.42 -35.16 -8.73
CA TRP A 99 -26.20 -36.38 -7.97
C TRP A 99 -27.05 -36.45 -6.70
N LEU A 100 -27.16 -35.35 -5.95
CA LEU A 100 -28.06 -35.24 -4.80
C LEU A 100 -29.53 -35.36 -5.21
N HIS A 101 -29.92 -34.75 -6.33
CA HIS A 101 -31.28 -34.83 -6.85
C HIS A 101 -31.65 -36.27 -7.25
N ILE A 102 -30.75 -37.00 -7.90
CA ILE A 102 -30.96 -38.40 -8.29
C ILE A 102 -30.95 -39.31 -7.06
N ARG A 103 -30.15 -38.97 -6.04
CA ARG A 103 -30.05 -39.74 -4.80
C ARG A 103 -31.10 -39.41 -3.75
N ARG A 104 -31.98 -38.42 -3.95
CA ARG A 104 -33.09 -38.15 -3.01
C ARG A 104 -34.06 -39.34 -3.03
N PRO A 105 -34.07 -40.20 -2.00
CA PRO A 105 -35.18 -41.12 -1.79
C PRO A 105 -36.33 -40.29 -1.21
N GLU A 106 -37.56 -40.54 -1.63
CA GLU A 106 -38.72 -39.91 -1.02
C GLU A 106 -38.83 -40.26 0.48
N GLY A 107 -38.67 -39.25 1.35
CA GLY A 107 -39.11 -39.19 2.76
C GLY A 107 -38.41 -40.11 3.77
N PRO A 108 -37.91 -39.58 4.91
CA PRO A 108 -38.81 -39.43 6.07
C PRO A 108 -38.94 -38.03 6.69
N GLN A 109 -40.10 -37.85 7.31
CA GLN A 109 -40.66 -36.70 8.03
C GLN A 109 -39.73 -36.11 9.12
N PRO A 110 -39.67 -34.78 9.29
CA PRO A 110 -38.85 -34.16 10.33
C PRO A 110 -39.42 -34.43 11.74
N ALA A 111 -38.65 -35.17 12.54
CA ALA A 111 -38.83 -35.32 14.00
C ALA A 111 -38.46 -34.02 14.74
N PRO A 112 -39.03 -33.77 15.95
CA PRO A 112 -38.96 -32.47 16.62
C PRO A 112 -37.52 -32.07 17.01
N LYS A 113 -37.22 -30.78 16.82
CA LYS A 113 -35.96 -30.14 17.21
C LYS A 113 -35.76 -30.24 18.72
N ARG A 114 -34.78 -31.04 19.14
CA ARG A 114 -34.17 -30.96 20.47
C ARG A 114 -33.21 -29.76 20.45
N GLN A 115 -33.58 -28.69 21.14
CA GLN A 115 -32.71 -27.56 21.43
C GLN A 115 -31.76 -27.99 22.54
N ASP A 116 -30.58 -28.49 22.17
CA ASP A 116 -29.43 -28.47 23.06
C ASP A 116 -28.64 -27.20 22.70
N GLU A 117 -28.95 -26.12 23.40
CA GLU A 117 -28.24 -24.84 23.31
C GLU A 117 -26.85 -25.02 23.94
N PRO A 118 -25.75 -24.91 23.18
CA PRO A 118 -24.42 -25.01 23.76
C PRO A 118 -24.20 -23.77 24.64
N MET A 119 -24.02 -24.01 25.94
CA MET A 119 -23.56 -23.02 26.89
C MET A 119 -22.20 -22.49 26.42
N ILE A 120 -22.18 -21.29 25.85
CA ILE A 120 -20.95 -20.55 25.58
C ILE A 120 -20.41 -20.14 26.95
N VAL A 121 -19.40 -20.86 27.42
CA VAL A 121 -18.58 -20.43 28.56
C VAL A 121 -17.74 -19.25 28.09
N GLN A 122 -18.15 -18.06 28.49
CA GLN A 122 -17.37 -16.85 28.30
C GLN A 122 -16.21 -16.89 29.29
N GLN A 123 -15.07 -17.40 28.84
CA GLN A 123 -13.84 -17.40 29.61
C GLN A 123 -13.29 -15.96 29.63
N ASP A 124 -13.49 -15.29 30.76
CA ASP A 124 -12.97 -13.96 31.01
C ASP A 124 -11.44 -14.05 31.20
N VAL A 125 -10.70 -13.84 30.10
CA VAL A 125 -9.24 -13.79 30.14
C VAL A 125 -8.85 -12.42 30.71
N ARG A 126 -8.62 -12.38 32.01
CA ARG A 126 -8.03 -11.23 32.68
C ARG A 126 -6.56 -11.09 32.23
N PRO A 127 -6.15 -9.98 31.59
CA PRO A 127 -4.76 -9.78 31.20
C PRO A 127 -3.86 -9.81 32.43
N PRO A 128 -2.70 -10.51 32.40
CA PRO A 128 -1.73 -10.39 33.48
C PRO A 128 -1.28 -8.93 33.55
N ALA A 129 -1.41 -8.33 34.74
CA ALA A 129 -0.81 -7.03 35.02
C ALA A 129 0.70 -7.17 34.79
N GLN A 130 1.19 -6.55 33.73
CA GLN A 130 2.62 -6.48 33.47
C GLN A 130 3.16 -5.27 34.21
N ASP A 131 3.82 -5.53 35.33
CA ASP A 131 4.68 -4.56 36.01
C ASP A 131 5.81 -4.17 35.05
N ALA A 132 5.61 -3.05 34.36
CA ALA A 132 6.45 -2.59 33.25
C ALA A 132 7.79 -1.97 33.69
N SER A 133 8.42 -2.45 34.76
CA SER A 133 9.63 -1.81 35.31
C SER A 133 10.90 -2.65 35.31
N ASP A 134 10.85 -3.96 35.02
CA ASP A 134 12.03 -4.85 35.17
C ASP A 134 12.39 -5.68 33.93
N ALA A 135 11.96 -5.28 32.73
CA ALA A 135 12.34 -5.97 31.50
C ALA A 135 13.77 -5.60 31.07
N GLU A 136 14.74 -6.50 31.28
CA GLU A 136 16.06 -6.38 30.68
C GLU A 136 15.93 -6.30 29.14
N PRO A 137 16.66 -5.38 28.48
CA PRO A 137 16.51 -5.17 27.04
C PRO A 137 16.99 -6.41 26.26
N LEU A 138 16.05 -7.08 25.59
CA LEU A 138 16.29 -8.30 24.80
C LEU A 138 17.28 -8.12 23.63
N VAL A 139 17.53 -6.89 23.18
CA VAL A 139 18.45 -6.61 22.06
C VAL A 139 19.17 -5.28 22.28
N GLN A 140 20.50 -5.32 22.43
CA GLN A 140 21.35 -4.13 22.40
C GLN A 140 22.05 -4.03 21.04
N VAL A 141 21.78 -2.97 20.29
CA VAL A 141 22.51 -2.64 19.06
C VAL A 141 23.46 -1.50 19.37
N ARG A 142 24.77 -1.77 19.35
CA ARG A 142 25.81 -0.78 19.63
C ARG A 142 26.55 -0.46 18.33
N PRO A 143 26.30 0.69 17.69
CA PRO A 143 27.03 1.07 16.48
C PRO A 143 28.51 1.32 16.84
N SER A 144 29.42 0.98 15.92
CA SER A 144 30.88 1.13 16.11
C SER A 144 31.35 2.59 16.08
N ASP A 145 30.60 3.48 15.45
CA ASP A 145 30.82 4.93 15.40
C ASP A 145 29.47 5.64 15.62
N PRO A 146 29.35 6.56 16.60
CA PRO A 146 28.11 7.29 16.86
C PRO A 146 27.67 8.19 15.70
N SER A 147 28.57 8.49 14.75
CA SER A 147 28.30 9.32 13.56
C SER A 147 27.77 8.50 12.37
N ALA A 148 27.84 7.17 12.46
CA ALA A 148 27.52 6.25 11.37
C ALA A 148 26.02 5.96 11.20
N ALA A 149 25.17 6.51 12.06
CA ALA A 149 23.74 6.27 12.00
C ALA A 149 22.91 7.50 12.39
N ILE A 150 21.78 7.67 11.70
CA ILE A 150 20.72 8.60 12.08
C ILE A 150 19.62 7.78 12.73
N LEU A 151 19.21 8.18 13.94
CA LEU A 151 18.12 7.59 14.69
C LEU A 151 16.90 8.52 14.62
N ILE A 152 15.76 7.98 14.20
CA ILE A 152 14.48 8.70 14.21
C ILE A 152 13.50 7.89 15.05
N THR A 153 12.99 8.50 16.11
CA THR A 153 11.98 7.90 16.98
C THR A 153 10.60 8.32 16.52
N GLU A 154 9.73 7.35 16.27
CA GLU A 154 8.33 7.58 15.93
C GLU A 154 7.47 7.20 17.13
N GLN A 155 6.73 8.18 17.67
CA GLN A 155 5.80 7.92 18.76
C GLN A 155 4.56 7.24 18.21
N THR A 156 4.22 6.07 18.76
CA THR A 156 3.00 5.36 18.36
C THR A 156 1.81 5.79 19.23
N GLN A 157 0.59 5.47 18.79
CA GLN A 157 -0.62 5.73 19.59
C GLN A 157 -0.70 4.89 20.87
N ASN A 158 0.17 3.87 21.02
CA ASN A 158 0.28 3.08 22.23
C ASN A 158 1.44 3.64 23.09
N PRO A 159 1.19 4.12 24.32
CA PRO A 159 2.23 4.70 25.18
C PRO A 159 3.33 3.69 25.55
N ASN A 160 3.08 2.40 25.37
CA ASN A 160 4.04 1.33 25.68
C ASN A 160 4.85 0.87 24.47
N VAL A 161 4.70 1.50 23.30
CA VAL A 161 5.43 1.11 22.07
C VAL A 161 6.09 2.34 21.44
N THR A 162 7.41 2.28 21.32
CA THR A 162 8.22 3.27 20.56
C THR A 162 8.92 2.55 19.42
N ILE A 163 8.75 3.04 18.19
CA ILE A 163 9.46 2.53 17.03
C ILE A 163 10.70 3.40 16.81
N VAL A 164 11.87 2.78 16.66
CA VAL A 164 13.13 3.47 16.41
C VAL A 164 13.67 3.03 15.04
N TRP A 165 13.74 3.96 14.11
CA TRP A 165 14.30 3.74 12.77
C TRP A 165 15.81 3.96 12.78
N PHE A 166 16.57 3.02 12.21
CA PHE A 166 18.03 3.06 12.11
C PHE A 166 18.46 3.22 10.64
N HIS A 167 19.10 4.35 10.31
CA HIS A 167 19.61 4.62 8.96
C HIS A 167 21.14 4.71 8.95
N PRO A 168 21.85 3.78 8.28
CA PRO A 168 23.31 3.84 8.18
C PRO A 168 23.76 4.95 7.22
N THR A 169 24.76 5.74 7.60
CA THR A 169 25.37 6.77 6.75
C THR A 169 26.53 6.18 5.95
N VAL A 170 26.22 5.45 4.87
CA VAL A 170 27.25 4.85 4.00
C VAL A 170 27.97 5.97 3.24
N LYS A 171 29.25 6.20 3.55
CA LYS A 171 30.09 7.14 2.80
C LYS A 171 30.43 6.51 1.44
N PRO A 172 30.05 7.11 0.29
CA PRO A 172 30.38 6.53 -1.01
C PRO A 172 31.91 6.45 -1.17
N ALA A 173 32.41 5.30 -1.61
CA ALA A 173 33.82 5.10 -1.88
C ALA A 173 34.30 6.12 -2.91
N ARG A 174 35.25 6.97 -2.52
CA ARG A 174 35.93 7.90 -3.43
C ARG A 174 36.62 7.06 -4.50
N ARG A 175 36.15 7.13 -5.76
CA ARG A 175 36.87 6.55 -6.90
C ARG A 175 38.32 7.07 -6.87
N PRO A 176 39.34 6.20 -6.96
CA PRO A 176 40.70 6.68 -7.17
C PRO A 176 40.72 7.44 -8.50
N ASN A 177 41.14 8.70 -8.46
CA ASN A 177 41.33 9.51 -9.66
C ASN A 177 42.38 8.81 -10.54
N GLY A 178 41.98 8.42 -11.74
CA GLY A 178 42.91 8.05 -12.79
C GLY A 178 43.63 9.29 -13.30
N ALA A 179 44.86 9.44 -12.84
CA ALA A 179 45.97 10.13 -13.51
C ALA A 179 47.11 9.10 -13.34
N ASP A 180 47.74 8.56 -14.39
CA ASP A 180 48.53 9.29 -15.37
C ASP A 180 48.64 8.50 -16.69
N THR A 181 48.37 9.15 -17.83
CA THR A 181 48.95 8.79 -19.13
C THR A 181 49.20 10.08 -19.90
N ASN A 182 50.44 10.58 -19.85
CA ASN A 182 51.16 11.09 -21.01
C ASN A 182 52.67 11.16 -20.68
#